data_AF-A0A4P6EKM6-F1
#
_entry.id   AF-A0A4P6EKM6-F1
#
_cell.length_a   1.000
_cell.length_b   1.000
_cell.length_c   1.000
_cell.angle_alpha   90.00
_cell.angle_beta   90.00
_cell.angle_gamma   90.00
#
_symmetry.space_group_name_H-M   'P 1'
#
loop_
_entity.id
_entity.type
_entity.pdbx_description
1 polymer ?
#
loop_
_entity_poly.entity_id
_entity_poly.type
_entity_poly.pdbx_seq_one_letter_code
_entity_poly.pdbx_strand_id
1 'polypeptide(L)'
;MSDERTLFPITMRGYDRAQVENQLARLDQALDEARRLVEASDGRAMHLQSELAEAQRQLREQDRPSYSGLGSRIEQLLRSAEEQSADVLTQANQQSSDVMARAKLAAGQVRARAESEVSELLASARREAEEIRSTTGAEAEGTLLAAQRRAEELVGSAEREAALIASTIQTEESERRASIERELGVLRSTTEREVTELRLAAERDAAQLRAQAAADAAALRQESEREANDLLESTRREAARIIAEAKHQATEAAHTAATEIEELREAARSALADAELEITQRREQVEREAADRHEVAKAETDRLVRTAEEHAAEAEKRVAVALQQAEKVRTESDQYVKDLVGESRRTADRIVSEARAFAEQTVNDARAEAEAHRGAAQRQFEDLSRKQESINTYLDELRGLLGTEKDESAPSVPVATVAAPSSRRSAGRTPAEPSRATTPAESTPTGQDATTVAPDAPGSEPTAQDAAEEASPA
;
A
#
# COMPACT_ATOMS: atom_id res chain seq x y z
N MET A 1 101.93 -216.64 4.74
CA MET A 1 101.05 -216.86 3.58
C MET A 1 101.83 -216.43 2.35
N SER A 2 102.12 -217.38 1.48
CA SER A 2 103.07 -217.19 0.38
C SER A 2 102.31 -217.21 -0.94
N ASP A 3 101.71 -216.08 -1.31
CA ASP A 3 101.19 -215.92 -2.66
C ASP A 3 102.37 -215.87 -3.62
N GLU A 4 102.52 -216.89 -4.45
CA GLU A 4 103.55 -216.98 -5.49
C GLU A 4 103.27 -215.96 -6.60
N ARG A 5 103.61 -214.70 -6.33
CA ARG A 5 103.51 -213.61 -7.28
C ARG A 5 104.44 -213.90 -8.47
N THR A 6 103.84 -214.26 -9.59
CA THR A 6 104.37 -214.01 -10.93
C THR A 6 104.40 -212.49 -11.20
N LEU A 7 105.21 -211.79 -10.40
CA LEU A 7 105.35 -210.33 -10.35
C LEU A 7 105.83 -209.76 -11.69
N PHE A 8 106.42 -210.62 -12.53
CA PHE A 8 106.83 -210.35 -13.90
C PHE A 8 106.37 -211.52 -14.79
N PRO A 9 105.51 -211.30 -15.79
CA PRO A 9 105.14 -212.34 -16.74
C PRO A 9 106.33 -212.69 -17.65
N ILE A 10 106.45 -213.98 -17.98
CA ILE A 10 107.54 -214.50 -18.81
C ILE A 10 107.08 -214.58 -20.26
N THR A 11 107.82 -213.95 -21.16
CA THR A 11 107.67 -214.07 -22.61
C THR A 11 108.64 -215.11 -23.18
N MET A 12 108.54 -215.41 -24.49
CA MET A 12 109.33 -216.40 -25.25
C MET A 12 110.87 -216.32 -25.13
N ARG A 13 111.44 -215.34 -24.40
CA ARG A 13 112.87 -215.28 -24.11
C ARG A 13 113.26 -214.59 -22.79
N GLY A 14 112.32 -214.38 -21.86
CA GLY A 14 112.61 -213.78 -20.54
C GLY A 14 111.47 -212.93 -19.96
N TYR A 15 111.73 -212.28 -18.82
CA TYR A 15 110.83 -211.32 -18.17
C TYR A 15 110.65 -210.04 -19.00
N ASP A 16 109.46 -209.43 -18.92
CA ASP A 16 109.23 -208.09 -19.50
C ASP A 16 110.00 -207.00 -18.73
N ARG A 17 111.02 -206.44 -19.39
CA ARG A 17 111.85 -205.35 -18.88
C ARG A 17 111.03 -204.12 -18.46
N ALA A 18 109.96 -203.79 -19.17
CA ALA A 18 109.18 -202.58 -18.91
C ALA A 18 108.42 -202.68 -17.57
N GLN A 19 108.00 -203.87 -17.15
CA GLN A 19 107.38 -204.07 -15.83
C GLN A 19 108.43 -204.07 -14.71
N VAL A 20 109.61 -204.65 -14.95
CA VAL A 20 110.72 -204.64 -13.97
C VAL A 20 111.19 -203.22 -13.68
N GLU A 21 111.41 -202.39 -14.70
CA GLU A 21 111.84 -200.99 -14.52
C GLU A 21 110.78 -200.15 -13.78
N ASN A 22 109.49 -200.30 -14.09
CA ASN A 22 108.41 -199.63 -13.35
C ASN A 22 108.33 -200.06 -11.88
N GLN A 23 108.49 -201.35 -11.58
CA GLN A 23 108.42 -201.85 -10.21
C GLN A 23 109.66 -201.51 -9.37
N LEU A 24 110.84 -201.39 -10.00
CA LEU A 24 112.05 -200.85 -9.36
C LEU A 24 111.87 -199.37 -9.02
N ALA A 25 111.46 -198.54 -9.96
CA ALA A 25 111.22 -197.11 -9.71
C ALA A 25 110.22 -196.86 -8.56
N ARG A 26 109.21 -197.74 -8.42
CA ARG A 26 108.23 -197.71 -7.34
C ARG A 26 108.81 -198.12 -5.98
N LEU A 27 109.81 -199.00 -5.95
CA LEU A 27 110.53 -199.38 -4.73
C LEU A 27 111.53 -198.30 -4.31
N ASP A 28 112.24 -197.68 -5.25
CA ASP A 28 113.15 -196.56 -4.97
C ASP A 28 112.38 -195.36 -4.38
N GLN A 29 111.21 -195.01 -4.93
CA GLN A 29 110.34 -193.98 -4.34
C GLN A 29 109.95 -194.29 -2.90
N ALA A 30 109.54 -195.53 -2.60
CA ALA A 30 109.18 -195.93 -1.25
C ALA A 30 110.38 -195.93 -0.27
N LEU A 31 111.59 -196.19 -0.77
CA LEU A 31 112.81 -196.22 0.02
C LEU A 31 113.31 -194.81 0.35
N ASP A 32 113.21 -193.85 -0.58
CA ASP A 32 113.50 -192.44 -0.31
C ASP A 32 112.45 -191.77 0.58
N GLU A 33 111.17 -192.15 0.48
CA GLU A 33 110.12 -191.70 1.40
C GLU A 33 110.36 -192.23 2.83
N ALA A 34 110.76 -193.50 2.97
CA ALA A 34 111.16 -194.07 4.26
C ALA A 34 112.38 -193.36 4.88
N ARG A 35 113.39 -192.99 4.08
CA ARG A 35 114.56 -192.23 4.55
C ARG A 35 114.18 -190.87 5.13
N ARG A 36 113.35 -190.09 4.42
CA ARG A 36 112.87 -188.78 4.87
C ARG A 36 112.10 -188.85 6.19
N LEU A 37 111.35 -189.94 6.42
CA LEU A 37 110.66 -190.17 7.68
C LEU A 37 111.61 -190.38 8.86
N VAL A 38 112.77 -191.03 8.65
CA VAL A 38 113.80 -191.24 9.68
C VAL A 38 114.52 -189.93 10.02
N GLU A 39 114.96 -189.16 9.02
CA GLU A 39 115.55 -187.84 9.25
C GLU A 39 114.59 -186.90 10.01
N ALA A 40 113.29 -186.98 9.69
CA ALA A 40 112.24 -186.24 10.37
C ALA A 40 111.91 -186.78 11.79
N SER A 41 112.27 -188.01 12.17
CA SER A 41 112.22 -188.44 13.58
C SER A 41 113.45 -187.99 14.36
N ASP A 42 114.64 -188.09 13.79
CA ASP A 42 115.90 -187.81 14.48
C ASP A 42 116.04 -186.31 14.83
N GLY A 43 115.62 -185.42 13.92
CA GLY A 43 115.56 -183.98 14.19
C GLY A 43 114.62 -183.61 15.36
N ARG A 44 113.51 -184.34 15.54
CA ARG A 44 112.60 -184.15 16.68
C ARG A 44 113.18 -184.70 17.98
N ALA A 45 113.92 -185.80 17.93
CA ALA A 45 114.60 -186.36 19.10
C ALA A 45 115.67 -185.39 19.65
N MET A 46 116.47 -184.76 18.77
CA MET A 46 117.47 -183.75 19.19
C MET A 46 116.83 -182.51 19.83
N HIS A 47 115.71 -182.02 19.28
CA HIS A 47 115.02 -180.86 19.84
C HIS A 47 114.52 -181.13 21.27
N LEU A 48 113.83 -182.26 21.50
CA LEU A 48 113.36 -182.66 22.83
C LEU A 48 114.51 -182.87 23.83
N GLN A 49 115.67 -183.35 23.38
CA GLN A 49 116.87 -183.44 24.22
C GLN A 49 117.42 -182.06 24.62
N SER A 50 117.33 -181.05 23.75
CA SER A 50 117.77 -179.68 24.07
C SER A 50 116.89 -179.01 25.13
N GLU A 51 115.56 -179.10 25.00
CA GLU A 51 114.61 -178.56 25.97
C GLU A 51 114.78 -179.21 27.36
N LEU A 52 114.99 -180.53 27.39
CA LEU A 52 115.18 -181.29 28.63
C LEU A 52 116.50 -180.89 29.32
N ALA A 53 117.56 -180.58 28.56
CA ALA A 53 118.82 -180.08 29.10
C ALA A 53 118.71 -178.65 29.68
N GLU A 54 117.90 -177.78 29.08
CA GLU A 54 117.62 -176.43 29.60
C GLU A 54 116.77 -176.45 30.87
N ALA A 55 115.71 -177.27 30.91
CA ALA A 55 114.90 -177.48 32.11
C ALA A 55 115.75 -178.02 33.29
N GLN A 56 116.67 -178.96 33.00
CA GLN A 56 117.65 -179.44 33.97
C GLN A 56 118.69 -178.38 34.40
N ARG A 57 118.84 -177.25 33.71
CA ARG A 57 119.66 -176.12 34.17
C ARG A 57 118.89 -175.26 35.16
N GLN A 58 117.66 -174.88 34.83
CA GLN A 58 116.82 -174.01 35.66
C GLN A 58 116.56 -174.60 37.06
N LEU A 59 116.32 -175.91 37.18
CA LEU A 59 116.20 -176.57 38.49
C LEU A 59 117.48 -176.45 39.35
N ARG A 60 118.67 -176.61 38.73
CA ARG A 60 119.96 -176.53 39.45
C ARG A 60 120.30 -175.12 39.95
N GLU A 61 119.69 -174.09 39.37
CA GLU A 61 119.81 -172.70 39.83
C GLU A 61 118.88 -172.38 41.02
N GLN A 62 117.75 -173.10 41.16
CA GLN A 62 116.89 -172.99 42.33
C GLN A 62 117.47 -173.66 43.58
N ASP A 63 118.16 -174.81 43.43
CA ASP A 63 118.61 -175.64 44.56
C ASP A 63 119.85 -175.10 45.33
N ARG A 64 120.47 -173.98 44.94
CA ARG A 64 121.67 -173.43 45.62
C ARG A 64 121.72 -171.89 45.76
N PRO A 65 121.21 -171.33 46.88
CA PRO A 65 121.31 -169.90 47.18
C PRO A 65 122.74 -169.42 47.48
N SER A 66 123.07 -168.18 47.10
CA SER A 66 124.30 -167.47 47.48
C SER A 66 124.05 -165.97 47.72
N TYR A 67 124.85 -165.36 48.59
CA TYR A 67 124.55 -164.06 49.22
C TYR A 67 124.67 -162.81 48.31
N SER A 68 125.24 -162.93 47.11
CA SER A 68 125.41 -161.78 46.19
C SER A 68 124.09 -161.26 45.61
N GLY A 69 123.05 -162.09 45.53
CA GLY A 69 121.76 -161.73 44.93
C GLY A 69 120.88 -160.76 45.74
N LEU A 70 121.31 -160.30 46.90
CA LEU A 70 120.55 -159.35 47.73
C LEU A 70 120.69 -157.89 47.27
N GLY A 71 121.87 -157.48 46.78
CA GLY A 71 122.11 -156.10 46.34
C GLY A 71 121.29 -155.72 45.10
N SER A 72 121.31 -156.58 44.08
CA SER A 72 120.51 -156.42 42.85
C SER A 72 119.02 -156.39 43.15
N ARG A 73 118.54 -157.15 44.13
CA ARG A 73 117.12 -157.18 44.51
C ARG A 73 116.65 -155.89 45.20
N ILE A 74 117.52 -155.20 45.92
CA ILE A 74 117.23 -153.87 46.50
C ILE A 74 117.23 -152.80 45.40
N GLU A 75 118.18 -152.85 44.46
CA GLU A 75 118.19 -151.94 43.30
C GLU A 75 116.94 -152.13 42.42
N GLN A 76 116.52 -153.38 42.17
CA GLN A 76 115.26 -153.68 41.49
C GLN A 76 114.03 -153.17 42.24
N LEU A 77 114.00 -153.25 43.57
CA LEU A 77 112.87 -152.76 44.36
C LEU A 77 112.80 -151.23 44.35
N LEU A 78 113.93 -150.53 44.46
CA LEU A 78 113.98 -149.07 44.34
C LEU A 78 113.63 -148.59 42.93
N ARG A 79 114.18 -149.22 41.88
CA ARG A 79 113.83 -148.92 40.49
C ARG A 79 112.35 -149.17 40.22
N SER A 80 111.79 -150.29 40.70
CA SER A 80 110.36 -150.59 40.58
C SER A 80 109.49 -149.60 41.36
N ALA A 81 109.94 -149.09 42.51
CA ALA A 81 109.21 -148.08 43.28
C ALA A 81 109.29 -146.67 42.66
N GLU A 82 110.42 -146.32 42.03
CA GLU A 82 110.60 -145.09 41.26
C GLU A 82 109.76 -145.11 39.97
N GLU A 83 109.78 -146.23 39.26
CA GLU A 83 108.94 -146.50 38.07
C GLU A 83 107.44 -146.47 38.42
N GLN A 84 107.01 -147.16 39.50
CA GLN A 84 105.64 -147.06 40.01
C GLN A 84 105.28 -145.64 40.47
N SER A 85 106.22 -144.86 41.00
CA SER A 85 105.97 -143.45 41.37
C SER A 85 105.81 -142.56 40.14
N ALA A 86 106.60 -142.79 39.09
CA ALA A 86 106.46 -142.11 37.79
C ALA A 86 105.14 -142.49 37.09
N ASP A 87 104.73 -143.76 37.14
CA ASP A 87 103.45 -144.24 36.64
C ASP A 87 102.28 -143.61 37.42
N VAL A 88 102.33 -143.57 38.75
CA VAL A 88 101.29 -142.92 39.56
C VAL A 88 101.25 -141.41 39.32
N LEU A 89 102.40 -140.75 39.15
CA LEU A 89 102.45 -139.31 38.83
C LEU A 89 101.94 -139.00 37.41
N THR A 90 102.27 -139.81 36.41
CA THR A 90 101.75 -139.63 35.04
C THR A 90 100.26 -139.95 34.98
N GLN A 91 99.81 -141.03 35.63
CA GLN A 91 98.39 -141.36 35.78
C GLN A 91 97.62 -140.26 36.51
N ALA A 92 98.13 -139.70 37.61
CA ALA A 92 97.49 -138.62 38.35
C ALA A 92 97.44 -137.31 37.53
N ASN A 93 98.50 -136.98 36.79
CA ASN A 93 98.50 -135.83 35.88
C ASN A 93 97.51 -136.02 34.73
N GLN A 94 97.41 -137.23 34.16
CA GLN A 94 96.45 -137.55 33.11
C GLN A 94 95.01 -137.50 33.64
N GLN A 95 94.73 -138.07 34.83
CA GLN A 95 93.43 -137.96 35.50
C GLN A 95 93.07 -136.50 35.83
N SER A 96 94.03 -135.69 36.28
CA SER A 96 93.83 -134.25 36.53
C SER A 96 93.51 -133.50 35.23
N SER A 97 94.22 -133.78 34.14
CA SER A 97 93.94 -133.25 32.80
C SER A 97 92.55 -133.64 32.32
N ASP A 98 92.17 -134.92 32.46
CA ASP A 98 90.85 -135.45 32.12
C ASP A 98 89.72 -134.78 32.92
N VAL A 99 89.90 -134.62 34.24
CA VAL A 99 88.94 -133.93 35.11
C VAL A 99 88.84 -132.46 34.73
N MET A 100 89.95 -131.79 34.44
CA MET A 100 89.96 -130.40 33.97
C MET A 100 89.31 -130.23 32.59
N ALA A 101 89.50 -131.18 31.67
CA ALA A 101 88.85 -131.19 30.36
C ALA A 101 87.33 -131.39 30.50
N ARG A 102 86.90 -132.38 31.31
CA ARG A 102 85.48 -132.61 31.63
C ARG A 102 84.85 -131.41 32.33
N ALA A 103 85.54 -130.79 33.28
CA ALA A 103 85.08 -129.59 33.97
C ALA A 103 84.94 -128.38 33.04
N LYS A 104 85.91 -128.16 32.13
CA LYS A 104 85.82 -127.11 31.09
C LYS A 104 84.67 -127.36 30.11
N LEU A 105 84.45 -128.61 29.69
CA LEU A 105 83.33 -128.98 28.83
C LEU A 105 81.99 -128.80 29.54
N ALA A 106 81.86 -129.23 30.80
CA ALA A 106 80.65 -129.05 31.60
C ALA A 106 80.36 -127.56 31.84
N ALA A 107 81.37 -126.76 32.22
CA ALA A 107 81.23 -125.31 32.37
C ALA A 107 80.83 -124.63 31.05
N GLY A 108 81.42 -125.04 29.92
CA GLY A 108 81.04 -124.55 28.59
C GLY A 108 79.59 -124.90 28.22
N GLN A 109 79.14 -126.13 28.51
CA GLN A 109 77.75 -126.55 28.29
C GLN A 109 76.76 -125.80 29.18
N VAL A 110 77.07 -125.59 30.46
CA VAL A 110 76.25 -124.78 31.38
C VAL A 110 76.18 -123.34 30.90
N ARG A 111 77.31 -122.74 30.47
CA ARG A 111 77.35 -121.37 29.95
C ARG A 111 76.52 -121.24 28.66
N ALA A 112 76.65 -122.18 27.72
CA ALA A 112 75.89 -122.18 26.47
C ALA A 112 74.38 -122.36 26.69
N ARG A 113 73.97 -123.18 27.68
CA ARG A 113 72.55 -123.29 28.08
C ARG A 113 72.04 -121.98 28.67
N ALA A 114 72.76 -121.40 29.63
CA ALA A 114 72.39 -120.11 30.22
C ALA A 114 72.36 -118.97 29.17
N GLU A 115 73.27 -118.97 28.20
CA GLU A 115 73.25 -118.05 27.06
C GLU A 115 71.99 -118.23 26.18
N SER A 116 71.58 -119.47 25.90
CA SER A 116 70.32 -119.77 25.18
C SER A 116 69.10 -119.32 25.99
N GLU A 117 68.98 -119.77 27.24
CA GLU A 117 67.89 -119.45 28.17
C GLU A 117 67.71 -117.93 28.34
N VAL A 118 68.81 -117.19 28.53
CA VAL A 118 68.77 -115.71 28.60
C VAL A 118 68.36 -115.09 27.26
N SER A 119 68.81 -115.63 26.12
CA SER A 119 68.39 -115.14 24.81
C SER A 119 66.90 -115.37 24.52
N GLU A 120 66.37 -116.50 24.97
CA GLU A 120 64.96 -116.88 24.84
C GLU A 120 64.08 -116.04 25.77
N LEU A 121 64.48 -115.83 27.02
CA LEU A 121 63.82 -114.92 27.97
C LEU A 121 63.80 -113.48 27.45
N LEU A 122 64.93 -112.97 26.92
CA LEU A 122 65.00 -111.63 26.33
C LEU A 122 64.17 -111.53 25.04
N ALA A 123 64.07 -112.58 24.23
CA ALA A 123 63.20 -112.60 23.07
C ALA A 123 61.71 -112.62 23.46
N SER A 124 61.34 -113.37 24.50
CA SER A 124 59.97 -113.42 25.04
C SER A 124 59.57 -112.05 25.62
N ALA A 125 60.36 -111.50 26.53
CA ALA A 125 60.08 -110.20 27.17
C ALA A 125 60.02 -109.05 26.15
N ARG A 126 60.80 -109.11 25.06
CA ARG A 126 60.71 -108.13 23.96
C ARG A 126 59.41 -108.24 23.16
N ARG A 127 58.92 -109.47 22.91
CA ARG A 127 57.62 -109.70 22.24
C ARG A 127 56.47 -109.23 23.12
N GLU A 128 56.46 -109.65 24.37
CA GLU A 128 55.45 -109.26 25.38
C GLU A 128 55.41 -107.72 25.55
N ALA A 129 56.56 -107.05 25.65
CA ALA A 129 56.61 -105.60 25.74
C ALA A 129 56.18 -104.87 24.44
N GLU A 130 56.30 -105.50 23.27
CA GLU A 130 55.79 -104.95 22.00
C GLU A 130 54.29 -105.19 21.84
N GLU A 131 53.80 -106.36 22.26
CA GLU A 131 52.37 -106.68 22.32
C GLU A 131 51.64 -105.72 23.26
N ILE A 132 52.16 -105.50 24.47
CA ILE A 132 51.64 -104.51 25.42
C ILE A 132 51.67 -103.09 24.84
N ARG A 133 52.73 -102.69 24.13
CA ARG A 133 52.77 -101.37 23.45
C ARG A 133 51.71 -101.27 22.36
N SER A 134 51.51 -102.32 21.58
CA SER A 134 50.57 -102.36 20.45
C SER A 134 49.12 -102.31 20.94
N THR A 135 48.77 -103.12 21.95
CA THR A 135 47.41 -103.12 22.53
C THR A 135 47.09 -101.81 23.26
N THR A 136 47.98 -101.34 24.16
CA THR A 136 47.74 -100.06 24.87
C THR A 136 47.74 -98.86 23.93
N GLY A 137 48.52 -98.89 22.84
CA GLY A 137 48.45 -97.90 21.76
C GLY A 137 47.09 -97.90 21.06
N ALA A 138 46.61 -99.06 20.60
CA ALA A 138 45.31 -99.19 19.95
C ALA A 138 44.12 -98.83 20.88
N GLU A 139 44.21 -99.14 22.18
CA GLU A 139 43.23 -98.73 23.18
C GLU A 139 43.24 -97.20 23.42
N ALA A 140 44.42 -96.59 23.48
CA ALA A 140 44.57 -95.13 23.61
C ALA A 140 44.01 -94.40 22.36
N GLU A 141 44.36 -94.85 21.15
CA GLU A 141 43.82 -94.30 19.91
C GLU A 141 42.29 -94.50 19.82
N GLY A 142 41.80 -95.69 20.18
CA GLY A 142 40.38 -96.01 20.19
C GLY A 142 39.57 -95.13 21.17
N THR A 143 40.10 -94.88 22.37
CA THR A 143 39.47 -94.00 23.36
C THR A 143 39.55 -92.52 22.95
N LEU A 144 40.65 -92.06 22.35
CA LEU A 144 40.76 -90.71 21.80
C LEU A 144 39.76 -90.47 20.66
N LEU A 145 39.65 -91.39 19.69
CA LEU A 145 38.67 -91.31 18.60
C LEU A 145 37.23 -91.40 19.09
N ALA A 146 36.95 -92.15 20.16
CA ALA A 146 35.64 -92.17 20.79
C ALA A 146 35.31 -90.85 21.51
N ALA A 147 36.28 -90.25 22.20
CA ALA A 147 36.13 -88.95 22.84
C ALA A 147 35.95 -87.81 21.83
N GLN A 148 36.70 -87.82 20.72
CA GLN A 148 36.59 -86.85 19.63
C GLN A 148 35.20 -86.88 18.99
N ARG A 149 34.74 -88.06 18.52
CA ARG A 149 33.39 -88.19 17.94
C ARG A 149 32.29 -87.76 18.91
N ARG A 150 32.41 -88.09 20.20
CA ARG A 150 31.45 -87.65 21.21
C ARG A 150 31.48 -86.14 21.44
N ALA A 151 32.64 -85.50 21.32
CA ALA A 151 32.75 -84.04 21.36
C ALA A 151 32.14 -83.38 20.12
N GLU A 152 32.37 -83.93 18.92
CA GLU A 152 31.75 -83.49 17.67
C GLU A 152 30.22 -83.64 17.67
N GLU A 153 29.70 -84.76 18.19
CA GLU A 153 28.27 -85.01 18.40
C GLU A 153 27.66 -83.97 19.34
N LEU A 154 28.32 -83.68 20.47
CA LEU A 154 27.87 -82.70 21.46
C LEU A 154 27.92 -81.27 20.91
N VAL A 155 29.02 -80.85 20.29
CA VAL A 155 29.15 -79.53 19.65
C VAL A 155 28.09 -79.36 18.57
N GLY A 156 27.97 -80.32 17.65
CA GLY A 156 26.94 -80.28 16.61
C GLY A 156 25.51 -80.29 17.16
N SER A 157 25.27 -80.90 18.33
CA SER A 157 23.96 -80.81 19.00
C SER A 157 23.69 -79.41 19.56
N ALA A 158 24.67 -78.81 20.24
CA ALA A 158 24.59 -77.45 20.77
C ALA A 158 24.48 -76.40 19.67
N GLU A 159 25.17 -76.58 18.54
CA GLU A 159 25.04 -75.71 17.36
C GLU A 159 23.62 -75.75 16.76
N ARG A 160 23.02 -76.95 16.66
CA ARG A 160 21.63 -77.11 16.19
C ARG A 160 20.63 -76.51 17.16
N GLU A 161 20.84 -76.66 18.47
CA GLU A 161 19.99 -76.06 19.50
C GLU A 161 20.11 -74.52 19.51
N ALA A 162 21.34 -73.99 19.42
CA ALA A 162 21.58 -72.54 19.30
C ALA A 162 20.97 -71.95 18.01
N ALA A 163 21.06 -72.65 16.88
CA ALA A 163 20.42 -72.24 15.63
C ALA A 163 18.88 -72.27 15.74
N LEU A 164 18.30 -73.26 16.42
CA LEU A 164 16.87 -73.30 16.71
C LEU A 164 16.45 -72.12 17.58
N ILE A 165 17.14 -71.88 18.71
CA ILE A 165 16.88 -70.76 19.62
C ILE A 165 17.02 -69.41 18.91
N ALA A 166 18.02 -69.23 18.05
CA ALA A 166 18.17 -68.03 17.23
C ALA A 166 16.98 -67.84 16.27
N SER A 167 16.51 -68.91 15.62
CA SER A 167 15.36 -68.86 14.71
C SER A 167 14.04 -68.55 15.42
N THR A 168 13.82 -69.08 16.64
CA THR A 168 12.62 -68.75 17.43
C THR A 168 12.66 -67.32 17.94
N ILE A 169 13.82 -66.83 18.43
CA ILE A 169 14.00 -65.44 18.84
C ILE A 169 13.76 -64.48 17.65
N GLN A 170 14.30 -64.79 16.46
CA GLN A 170 14.08 -63.98 15.26
C GLN A 170 12.59 -63.96 14.84
N THR A 171 11.91 -65.09 14.98
CA THR A 171 10.46 -65.19 14.70
C THR A 171 9.66 -64.35 15.68
N GLU A 172 9.87 -64.54 16.99
CA GLU A 172 9.24 -63.74 18.04
C GLU A 172 9.53 -62.24 17.89
N GLU A 173 10.75 -61.85 17.52
CA GLU A 173 11.08 -60.44 17.27
C GLU A 173 10.27 -59.89 16.09
N SER A 174 10.14 -60.66 15.00
CA SER A 174 9.32 -60.24 13.85
C SER A 174 7.84 -60.11 14.20
N GLU A 175 7.29 -61.01 15.02
CA GLU A 175 5.90 -60.98 15.49
C GLU A 175 5.66 -59.79 16.43
N ARG A 176 6.56 -59.55 17.38
CA ARG A 176 6.50 -58.40 18.31
C ARG A 176 6.59 -57.08 17.55
N ARG A 177 7.54 -56.95 16.60
CA ARG A 177 7.65 -55.78 15.71
C ARG A 177 6.35 -55.55 14.92
N ALA A 178 5.79 -56.61 14.32
CA ALA A 178 4.53 -56.54 13.58
C ALA A 178 3.30 -56.28 14.46
N SER A 179 3.32 -56.62 15.75
CA SER A 179 2.28 -56.21 16.72
C SER A 179 2.38 -54.71 17.01
N ILE A 180 3.57 -54.24 17.40
CA ILE A 180 3.83 -52.84 17.72
C ILE A 180 3.53 -51.93 16.50
N GLU A 181 3.86 -52.36 15.29
CA GLU A 181 3.54 -51.60 14.07
C GLU A 181 2.02 -51.48 13.83
N ARG A 182 1.25 -52.54 14.07
CA ARG A 182 -0.23 -52.50 14.01
C ARG A 182 -0.83 -51.63 15.12
N GLU A 183 -0.32 -51.75 16.34
CA GLU A 183 -0.76 -50.97 17.51
C GLU A 183 -0.47 -49.47 17.30
N LEU A 184 0.71 -49.12 16.79
CA LEU A 184 1.06 -47.76 16.38
C LEU A 184 0.21 -47.26 15.21
N GLY A 185 -0.11 -48.12 14.23
CA GLY A 185 -1.01 -47.79 13.12
C GLY A 185 -2.43 -47.44 13.60
N VAL A 186 -2.98 -48.25 14.51
CA VAL A 186 -4.28 -47.98 15.15
C VAL A 186 -4.22 -46.69 15.96
N LEU A 187 -3.21 -46.52 16.83
CA LEU A 187 -3.08 -45.32 17.68
C LEU A 187 -2.91 -44.03 16.86
N ARG A 188 -2.19 -44.07 15.74
CA ARG A 188 -2.12 -42.94 14.78
C ARG A 188 -3.49 -42.66 14.18
N SER A 189 -4.20 -43.67 13.68
CA SER A 189 -5.52 -43.47 13.09
C SER A 189 -6.56 -42.94 14.10
N THR A 190 -6.55 -43.40 15.36
CA THR A 190 -7.45 -42.86 16.39
C THR A 190 -7.08 -41.42 16.76
N THR A 191 -5.80 -41.10 16.95
CA THR A 191 -5.38 -39.74 17.29
C THR A 191 -5.55 -38.74 16.13
N GLU A 192 -5.35 -39.16 14.87
CA GLU A 192 -5.67 -38.35 13.69
C GLU A 192 -7.17 -38.06 13.58
N ARG A 193 -8.02 -39.07 13.82
CA ARG A 193 -9.48 -38.91 13.90
C ARG A 193 -9.89 -37.97 15.04
N GLU A 194 -9.36 -38.17 16.24
CA GLU A 194 -9.66 -37.34 17.41
C GLU A 194 -9.20 -35.88 17.21
N VAL A 195 -8.03 -35.65 16.62
CA VAL A 195 -7.55 -34.30 16.28
C VAL A 195 -8.42 -33.63 15.21
N THR A 196 -8.93 -34.37 14.22
CA THR A 196 -9.87 -33.80 13.23
C THR A 196 -11.26 -33.55 13.82
N GLU A 197 -11.77 -34.44 14.67
CA GLU A 197 -13.04 -34.24 15.40
C GLU A 197 -12.97 -33.03 16.35
N LEU A 198 -11.88 -32.86 17.11
CA LEU A 198 -11.66 -31.70 17.98
C LEU A 198 -11.50 -30.39 17.20
N ARG A 199 -10.81 -30.40 16.06
CA ARG A 199 -10.72 -29.22 15.16
C ARG A 199 -12.10 -28.84 14.62
N LEU A 200 -12.85 -29.79 14.09
CA LEU A 200 -14.19 -29.56 13.56
C LEU A 200 -15.21 -29.18 14.65
N ALA A 201 -14.99 -29.54 15.92
CA ALA A 201 -15.75 -29.02 17.05
C ALA A 201 -15.40 -27.54 17.31
N ALA A 202 -14.11 -27.24 17.54
CA ALA A 202 -13.65 -25.88 17.82
C ALA A 202 -13.96 -24.88 16.68
N GLU A 203 -13.93 -25.31 15.42
CA GLU A 203 -14.35 -24.50 14.26
C GLU A 203 -15.85 -24.18 14.29
N ARG A 204 -16.71 -25.14 14.68
CA ARG A 204 -18.15 -24.91 14.83
C ARG A 204 -18.46 -24.00 16.02
N ASP A 205 -17.83 -24.23 17.17
CA ASP A 205 -18.00 -23.41 18.37
C ASP A 205 -17.58 -21.96 18.09
N ALA A 206 -16.42 -21.77 17.44
CA ALA A 206 -15.93 -20.46 17.05
C ALA A 206 -16.76 -19.82 15.92
N ALA A 207 -17.47 -20.59 15.08
CA ALA A 207 -18.43 -20.06 14.12
C ALA A 207 -19.73 -19.62 14.81
N GLN A 208 -20.24 -20.43 15.76
CA GLN A 208 -21.42 -20.12 16.55
C GLN A 208 -21.22 -18.88 17.42
N LEU A 209 -20.10 -18.77 18.13
CA LEU A 209 -19.78 -17.58 18.94
C LEU A 209 -19.69 -16.30 18.09
N ARG A 210 -19.13 -16.38 16.88
CA ARG A 210 -19.11 -15.25 15.94
C ARG A 210 -20.51 -14.90 15.44
N ALA A 211 -21.36 -15.89 15.16
CA ALA A 211 -22.74 -15.66 14.73
C ALA A 211 -23.59 -15.03 15.84
N GLN A 212 -23.41 -15.47 17.09
CA GLN A 212 -24.04 -14.88 18.28
C GLN A 212 -23.57 -13.43 18.47
N ALA A 213 -22.27 -13.17 18.57
CA ALA A 213 -21.74 -11.82 18.72
C ALA A 213 -22.13 -10.87 17.58
N ALA A 214 -22.27 -11.38 16.34
CA ALA A 214 -22.76 -10.60 15.21
C ALA A 214 -24.27 -10.27 15.32
N ALA A 215 -25.08 -11.21 15.82
CA ALA A 215 -26.50 -10.99 16.08
C ALA A 215 -26.73 -10.00 17.24
N ASP A 216 -25.99 -10.16 18.34
CA ASP A 216 -26.06 -9.27 19.50
C ASP A 216 -25.64 -7.84 19.12
N ALA A 217 -24.55 -7.70 18.36
CA ALA A 217 -24.10 -6.40 17.83
C ALA A 217 -25.04 -5.82 16.75
N ALA A 218 -25.86 -6.64 16.08
CA ALA A 218 -26.91 -6.14 15.19
C ALA A 218 -28.14 -5.67 15.97
N ALA A 219 -28.53 -6.39 17.03
CA ALA A 219 -29.62 -6.02 17.93
C ALA A 219 -29.31 -4.69 18.64
N LEU A 220 -28.11 -4.55 19.23
CA LEU A 220 -27.69 -3.32 19.90
C LEU A 220 -27.65 -2.11 18.95
N ARG A 221 -27.24 -2.30 17.69
CA ARG A 221 -27.33 -1.23 16.67
C ARG A 221 -28.78 -0.83 16.42
N GLN A 222 -29.67 -1.79 16.16
CA GLN A 222 -31.10 -1.51 15.95
C GLN A 222 -31.78 -0.86 17.18
N GLU A 223 -31.32 -1.18 18.39
CA GLU A 223 -31.78 -0.53 19.62
C GLU A 223 -31.33 0.92 19.68
N SER A 224 -30.02 1.19 19.56
CA SER A 224 -29.48 2.55 19.54
C SER A 224 -30.00 3.41 18.37
N GLU A 225 -30.28 2.81 17.21
CA GLU A 225 -30.91 3.48 16.06
C GLU A 225 -32.38 3.86 16.37
N ARG A 226 -33.12 3.05 17.13
CA ARG A 226 -34.48 3.39 17.59
C ARG A 226 -34.42 4.52 18.61
N GLU A 227 -33.60 4.40 19.64
CA GLU A 227 -33.42 5.44 20.67
C GLU A 227 -33.01 6.78 20.06
N ALA A 228 -32.07 6.79 19.11
CA ALA A 228 -31.66 7.99 18.39
C ALA A 228 -32.80 8.59 17.55
N ASN A 229 -33.62 7.77 16.89
CA ASN A 229 -34.78 8.25 16.13
C ASN A 229 -35.89 8.77 17.05
N ASP A 230 -36.19 8.11 18.17
CA ASP A 230 -37.16 8.56 19.17
C ASP A 230 -36.71 9.87 19.85
N LEU A 231 -35.41 10.04 20.09
CA LEU A 231 -34.83 11.31 20.56
C LEU A 231 -34.93 12.41 19.49
N LEU A 232 -34.66 12.11 18.22
CA LEU A 232 -34.83 13.05 17.11
C LEU A 232 -36.30 13.41 16.88
N GLU A 233 -37.24 12.48 17.06
CA GLU A 233 -38.68 12.79 16.96
C GLU A 233 -39.19 13.59 18.14
N SER A 234 -38.81 13.25 19.38
CA SER A 234 -39.21 14.02 20.57
C SER A 234 -38.67 15.45 20.54
N THR A 235 -37.38 15.65 20.23
CA THR A 235 -36.79 16.98 20.06
C THR A 235 -37.39 17.76 18.88
N ARG A 236 -37.71 17.12 17.76
CA ARG A 236 -38.47 17.77 16.65
C ARG A 236 -39.87 18.20 17.09
N ARG A 237 -40.60 17.36 17.84
CA ARG A 237 -41.94 17.68 18.37
C ARG A 237 -41.88 18.83 19.37
N GLU A 238 -40.84 18.90 20.19
CA GLU A 238 -40.60 19.98 21.15
C GLU A 238 -40.21 21.30 20.45
N ALA A 239 -39.26 21.27 19.52
CA ALA A 239 -38.92 22.43 18.70
C ALA A 239 -40.13 22.95 17.90
N ALA A 240 -40.97 22.06 17.37
CA ALA A 240 -42.21 22.44 16.69
C ALA A 240 -43.23 23.10 17.63
N ARG A 241 -43.33 22.67 18.90
CA ARG A 241 -44.14 23.33 19.93
C ARG A 241 -43.61 24.73 20.24
N ILE A 242 -42.31 24.87 20.50
CA ILE A 242 -41.67 26.17 20.78
C ILE A 242 -41.87 27.15 19.62
N ILE A 243 -41.71 26.69 18.37
CA ILE A 243 -41.97 27.51 17.18
C ILE A 243 -43.46 27.87 17.03
N ALA A 244 -44.39 26.98 17.37
CA ALA A 244 -45.81 27.26 17.33
C ALA A 244 -46.24 28.27 18.42
N GLU A 245 -45.71 28.11 19.64
CA GLU A 245 -45.95 29.02 20.76
C GLU A 245 -45.35 30.41 20.51
N ALA A 246 -44.09 30.49 20.06
CA ALA A 246 -43.48 31.76 19.68
C ALA A 246 -44.21 32.46 18.52
N LYS A 247 -44.76 31.70 17.57
CA LYS A 247 -45.65 32.25 16.52
C LYS A 247 -46.98 32.74 17.09
N HIS A 248 -47.58 32.01 18.02
CA HIS A 248 -48.83 32.41 18.66
C HIS A 248 -48.65 33.72 19.43
N GLN A 249 -47.61 33.80 20.28
CA GLN A 249 -47.23 35.00 21.02
C GLN A 249 -46.92 36.17 20.07
N ALA A 250 -46.24 35.92 18.94
CA ALA A 250 -45.98 36.95 17.93
C ALA A 250 -47.26 37.42 17.22
N THR A 251 -48.24 36.53 16.94
CA THR A 251 -49.54 36.93 16.39
C THR A 251 -50.41 37.67 17.40
N GLU A 252 -50.34 37.34 18.69
CA GLU A 252 -51.03 38.08 19.75
C GLU A 252 -50.42 39.47 19.93
N ALA A 253 -49.09 39.58 20.04
CA ALA A 253 -48.40 40.87 20.12
C ALA A 253 -48.60 41.74 18.87
N ALA A 254 -48.69 41.13 17.68
CA ALA A 254 -49.06 41.84 16.46
C ALA A 254 -50.54 42.27 16.46
N HIS A 255 -51.43 41.50 17.09
CA HIS A 255 -52.84 41.88 17.23
C HIS A 255 -53.03 43.02 18.25
N THR A 256 -52.38 42.96 19.41
CA THR A 256 -52.43 44.06 20.40
C THR A 256 -51.82 45.34 19.86
N ALA A 257 -50.67 45.25 19.17
CA ALA A 257 -50.09 46.41 18.48
C ALA A 257 -51.02 46.95 17.37
N ALA A 258 -51.76 46.09 16.67
CA ALA A 258 -52.73 46.52 15.67
C ALA A 258 -53.98 47.19 16.30
N THR A 259 -54.48 46.70 17.44
CA THR A 259 -55.57 47.35 18.16
C THR A 259 -55.13 48.68 18.77
N GLU A 260 -53.95 48.74 19.38
CA GLU A 260 -53.35 50.00 19.87
C GLU A 260 -53.18 51.02 18.73
N ILE A 261 -52.75 50.58 17.54
CA ILE A 261 -52.63 51.45 16.35
C ILE A 261 -53.99 51.93 15.84
N GLU A 262 -55.05 51.11 15.83
CA GLU A 262 -56.39 51.58 15.46
C GLU A 262 -57.03 52.46 16.54
N GLU A 263 -56.85 52.16 17.83
CA GLU A 263 -57.27 53.03 18.94
C GLU A 263 -56.61 54.42 18.84
N LEU A 264 -55.29 54.46 18.56
CA LEU A 264 -54.57 55.71 18.29
C LEU A 264 -55.05 56.42 17.01
N ARG A 265 -55.46 55.66 15.97
CA ARG A 265 -56.05 56.23 14.74
C ARG A 265 -57.46 56.77 14.98
N GLU A 266 -58.28 56.12 15.78
CA GLU A 266 -59.62 56.60 16.13
C GLU A 266 -59.56 57.79 17.09
N ALA A 267 -58.66 57.79 18.07
CA ALA A 267 -58.36 58.96 18.88
C ALA A 267 -57.87 60.15 18.02
N ALA A 268 -56.99 59.91 17.05
CA ALA A 268 -56.54 60.94 16.11
C ALA A 268 -57.67 61.40 15.16
N ARG A 269 -58.55 60.51 14.69
CA ARG A 269 -59.74 60.88 13.89
C ARG A 269 -60.72 61.71 14.72
N SER A 270 -60.97 61.37 15.99
CA SER A 270 -61.80 62.20 16.89
C SER A 270 -61.17 63.57 17.06
N ALA A 271 -59.90 63.63 17.48
CA ALA A 271 -59.20 64.91 17.68
C ALA A 271 -59.17 65.79 16.42
N LEU A 272 -59.10 65.19 15.22
CA LEU A 272 -59.25 65.92 13.95
C LEU A 272 -60.69 66.39 13.71
N ALA A 273 -61.71 65.56 13.95
CA ALA A 273 -63.11 65.95 13.81
C ALA A 273 -63.52 67.03 14.83
N ASP A 274 -63.03 66.93 16.07
CA ASP A 274 -63.20 67.91 17.14
C ASP A 274 -62.51 69.24 16.75
N ALA A 275 -61.31 69.19 16.15
CA ALA A 275 -60.63 70.37 15.62
C ALA A 275 -61.31 70.97 14.37
N GLU A 276 -61.87 70.15 13.47
CA GLU A 276 -62.70 70.63 12.36
C GLU A 276 -64.00 71.26 12.85
N LEU A 277 -64.57 70.76 13.94
CA LEU A 277 -65.73 71.32 14.63
C LEU A 277 -65.38 72.65 15.32
N GLU A 278 -64.22 72.78 15.98
CA GLU A 278 -63.70 74.08 16.43
C GLU A 278 -63.49 75.06 15.26
N ILE A 279 -62.92 74.60 14.14
CA ILE A 279 -62.66 75.45 12.97
C ILE A 279 -63.96 75.92 12.34
N THR A 280 -64.98 75.06 12.23
CA THR A 280 -66.30 75.45 11.71
C THR A 280 -67.06 76.35 12.67
N GLN A 281 -67.00 76.12 13.98
CA GLN A 281 -67.54 77.05 14.99
C GLN A 281 -66.85 78.42 14.94
N ARG A 282 -65.51 78.46 14.84
CA ARG A 282 -64.76 79.72 14.69
C ARG A 282 -65.10 80.42 13.37
N ARG A 283 -65.30 79.68 12.27
CA ARG A 283 -65.76 80.24 10.98
C ARG A 283 -67.17 80.81 11.10
N GLU A 284 -68.12 80.08 11.68
CA GLU A 284 -69.48 80.57 11.89
C GLU A 284 -69.50 81.80 12.80
N GLN A 285 -68.68 81.83 13.86
CA GLN A 285 -68.52 83.02 14.70
C GLN A 285 -67.96 84.21 13.90
N VAL A 286 -66.92 84.00 13.09
CA VAL A 286 -66.34 85.05 12.23
C VAL A 286 -67.33 85.51 11.15
N GLU A 287 -68.16 84.62 10.59
CA GLU A 287 -69.23 84.95 9.64
C GLU A 287 -70.37 85.73 10.30
N ARG A 288 -70.77 85.38 11.53
CA ARG A 288 -71.73 86.16 12.34
C ARG A 288 -71.17 87.54 12.66
N GLU A 289 -69.94 87.64 13.15
CA GLU A 289 -69.27 88.92 13.39
C GLU A 289 -69.10 89.76 12.10
N ALA A 290 -68.87 89.11 10.94
CA ALA A 290 -68.83 89.78 9.65
C ALA A 290 -70.21 90.25 9.18
N ALA A 291 -71.27 89.47 9.43
CA ALA A 291 -72.65 89.85 9.15
C ALA A 291 -73.09 91.03 10.03
N ASP A 292 -72.78 91.02 11.33
CA ASP A 292 -73.04 92.14 12.25
C ASP A 292 -72.34 93.42 11.78
N ARG A 293 -71.04 93.33 11.42
CA ARG A 293 -70.29 94.45 10.82
C ARG A 293 -70.91 94.90 9.50
N HIS A 294 -71.45 93.98 8.68
CA HIS A 294 -72.06 94.31 7.40
C HIS A 294 -73.42 95.01 7.58
N GLU A 295 -74.25 94.60 8.54
CA GLU A 295 -75.51 95.29 8.87
C GLU A 295 -75.25 96.68 9.49
N VAL A 296 -74.23 96.83 10.33
CA VAL A 296 -73.78 98.15 10.80
C VAL A 296 -73.35 99.03 9.62
N ALA A 297 -72.52 98.51 8.72
CA ALA A 297 -72.08 99.24 7.53
C ALA A 297 -73.25 99.61 6.59
N LYS A 298 -74.23 98.72 6.40
CA LYS A 298 -75.47 99.01 5.66
C LYS A 298 -76.24 100.17 6.29
N ALA A 299 -76.45 100.12 7.61
CA ALA A 299 -77.18 101.16 8.34
C ALA A 299 -76.47 102.53 8.30
N GLU A 300 -75.15 102.55 8.16
CA GLU A 300 -74.39 103.77 7.89
C GLU A 300 -74.52 104.25 6.43
N THR A 301 -74.45 103.35 5.44
CA THR A 301 -74.70 103.73 4.04
C THR A 301 -76.14 104.20 3.79
N ASP A 302 -77.14 103.59 4.42
CA ASP A 302 -78.55 104.00 4.29
C ASP A 302 -78.81 105.39 4.89
N ARG A 303 -78.07 105.78 5.94
CA ARG A 303 -78.06 107.16 6.44
C ARG A 303 -77.46 108.13 5.43
N LEU A 304 -76.32 107.78 4.83
CA LEU A 304 -75.66 108.61 3.83
C LEU A 304 -76.51 108.77 2.56
N VAL A 305 -77.20 107.71 2.12
CA VAL A 305 -78.14 107.76 0.99
C VAL A 305 -79.30 108.71 1.28
N ARG A 306 -79.96 108.62 2.45
CA ARG A 306 -81.04 109.56 2.79
C ARG A 306 -80.59 111.02 2.79
N THR A 307 -79.41 111.33 3.32
CA THR A 307 -78.88 112.71 3.25
C THR A 307 -78.55 113.15 1.82
N ALA A 308 -78.20 112.23 0.92
CA ALA A 308 -78.02 112.53 -0.49
C ALA A 308 -79.35 112.76 -1.23
N GLU A 309 -80.40 112.01 -0.89
CA GLU A 309 -81.76 112.19 -1.45
C GLU A 309 -82.37 113.54 -1.04
N GLU A 310 -82.19 113.98 0.21
CA GLU A 310 -82.61 115.30 0.67
C GLU A 310 -81.92 116.43 -0.12
N HIS A 311 -80.61 116.31 -0.37
CA HIS A 311 -79.88 117.27 -1.22
C HIS A 311 -80.27 117.20 -2.71
N ALA A 312 -80.67 116.05 -3.23
CA ALA A 312 -81.16 115.92 -4.60
C ALA A 312 -82.50 116.68 -4.80
N ALA A 313 -83.43 116.58 -3.85
CA ALA A 313 -84.72 117.26 -3.90
C ALA A 313 -84.60 118.80 -3.84
N GLU A 314 -83.53 119.35 -3.24
CA GLU A 314 -83.22 120.78 -3.31
C GLU A 314 -82.63 121.20 -4.68
N ALA A 315 -81.88 120.32 -5.34
CA ALA A 315 -81.32 120.58 -6.66
C ALA A 315 -82.40 120.62 -7.76
N GLU A 316 -83.36 119.69 -7.75
CA GLU A 316 -84.45 119.65 -8.74
C GLU A 316 -85.28 120.95 -8.74
N LYS A 317 -85.59 121.48 -7.56
CA LYS A 317 -86.29 122.77 -7.40
C LYS A 317 -85.53 123.95 -8.02
N ARG A 318 -84.20 123.89 -8.10
CA ARG A 318 -83.37 124.93 -8.76
C ARG A 318 -83.34 124.75 -10.28
N VAL A 319 -83.37 123.51 -10.79
CA VAL A 319 -83.41 123.23 -12.23
C VAL A 319 -84.75 123.64 -12.86
N ALA A 320 -85.87 123.41 -12.16
CA ALA A 320 -87.21 123.76 -12.66
C ALA A 320 -87.39 125.25 -12.99
N VAL A 321 -86.79 126.15 -12.20
CA VAL A 321 -86.87 127.61 -12.41
C VAL A 321 -86.03 128.05 -13.61
N ALA A 322 -84.88 127.42 -13.86
CA ALA A 322 -84.01 127.75 -14.99
C ALA A 322 -84.65 127.43 -16.36
N LEU A 323 -85.43 126.36 -16.45
CA LEU A 323 -86.10 125.93 -17.68
C LEU A 323 -87.14 126.94 -18.18
N GLN A 324 -87.94 127.55 -17.28
CA GLN A 324 -88.92 128.57 -17.67
C GLN A 324 -88.29 129.84 -18.26
N GLN A 325 -87.05 130.17 -17.87
CA GLN A 325 -86.33 131.32 -18.44
C GLN A 325 -85.70 130.99 -19.80
N ALA A 326 -85.32 129.74 -20.04
CA ALA A 326 -84.78 129.29 -21.33
C ALA A 326 -85.84 129.30 -22.46
N GLU A 327 -87.08 128.87 -22.20
CA GLU A 327 -88.15 128.87 -23.22
C GLU A 327 -88.52 130.27 -23.70
N LYS A 328 -88.43 131.29 -22.83
CA LYS A 328 -88.75 132.68 -23.18
C LYS A 328 -87.72 133.30 -24.15
N VAL A 329 -86.43 133.02 -23.96
CA VAL A 329 -85.36 133.49 -24.86
C VAL A 329 -85.47 132.84 -26.25
N ARG A 330 -85.97 131.60 -26.31
CA ARG A 330 -86.17 130.85 -27.55
C ARG A 330 -87.26 131.45 -28.45
N THR A 331 -88.43 131.83 -27.88
CA THR A 331 -89.50 132.45 -28.67
C THR A 331 -89.16 133.85 -29.17
N GLU A 332 -88.44 134.64 -28.36
CA GLU A 332 -87.92 135.96 -28.79
C GLU A 332 -86.89 135.81 -29.94
N SER A 333 -86.10 134.73 -29.95
CA SER A 333 -85.13 134.41 -31.03
C SER A 333 -85.79 133.97 -32.34
N ASP A 334 -86.83 133.12 -32.28
CA ASP A 334 -87.59 132.66 -33.47
C ASP A 334 -88.33 133.81 -34.19
N GLN A 335 -88.58 134.92 -33.51
CA GLN A 335 -89.12 136.15 -34.09
C GLN A 335 -88.06 136.84 -34.98
N TYR A 336 -86.86 137.06 -34.44
CA TYR A 336 -85.75 137.78 -35.11
C TYR A 336 -85.28 137.10 -36.41
N VAL A 337 -85.28 135.76 -36.45
CA VAL A 337 -84.91 135.00 -37.65
C VAL A 337 -85.86 135.25 -38.83
N LYS A 338 -87.14 135.54 -38.60
CA LYS A 338 -88.12 135.80 -39.67
C LYS A 338 -87.87 137.14 -40.37
N ASP A 339 -87.52 138.18 -39.62
CA ASP A 339 -87.26 139.51 -40.18
C ASP A 339 -85.98 139.52 -41.03
N LEU A 340 -84.93 138.82 -40.57
CA LEU A 340 -83.66 138.67 -41.30
C LEU A 340 -83.83 138.00 -42.67
N VAL A 341 -84.70 136.98 -42.77
CA VAL A 341 -85.06 136.33 -44.04
C VAL A 341 -85.90 137.24 -44.94
N GLY A 342 -86.72 138.12 -44.36
CA GLY A 342 -87.51 139.13 -45.07
C GLY A 342 -86.65 140.21 -45.74
N GLU A 343 -85.64 140.73 -45.03
CA GLU A 343 -84.70 141.73 -45.56
C GLU A 343 -83.78 141.16 -46.66
N SER A 344 -83.35 139.91 -46.49
CA SER A 344 -82.53 139.18 -47.47
C SER A 344 -83.19 139.10 -48.85
N ARG A 345 -84.52 138.91 -48.91
CA ARG A 345 -85.27 138.86 -50.19
C ARG A 345 -85.30 140.20 -50.91
N ARG A 346 -85.61 141.30 -50.21
CA ARG A 346 -85.62 142.65 -50.80
C ARG A 346 -84.25 143.05 -51.37
N THR A 347 -83.19 142.55 -50.75
CA THR A 347 -81.81 142.78 -51.22
C THR A 347 -81.50 142.04 -52.52
N ALA A 348 -82.04 140.83 -52.71
CA ALA A 348 -81.92 140.11 -53.98
C ALA A 348 -82.65 140.83 -55.13
N ASP A 349 -83.88 141.32 -54.89
CA ASP A 349 -84.66 142.06 -55.90
C ASP A 349 -83.94 143.33 -56.39
N ARG A 350 -83.22 144.02 -55.49
CA ARG A 350 -82.43 145.22 -55.82
C ARG A 350 -81.23 144.93 -56.73
N ILE A 351 -80.54 143.80 -56.53
CA ILE A 351 -79.40 143.41 -57.37
C ILE A 351 -79.85 143.11 -58.82
N VAL A 352 -81.06 142.55 -58.99
CA VAL A 352 -81.63 142.24 -60.31
C VAL A 352 -82.01 143.50 -61.10
N SER A 353 -82.35 144.62 -60.45
CA SER A 353 -82.63 145.89 -61.13
C SER A 353 -81.36 146.70 -61.42
N GLU A 354 -80.38 146.71 -60.49
CA GLU A 354 -79.05 147.31 -60.72
C GLU A 354 -78.37 146.68 -61.96
N ALA A 355 -78.49 145.36 -62.14
CA ALA A 355 -77.99 144.65 -63.32
C ALA A 355 -78.68 145.06 -64.65
N ARG A 356 -79.90 145.60 -64.63
CA ARG A 356 -80.58 146.11 -65.83
C ARG A 356 -80.12 147.52 -66.18
N ALA A 357 -79.93 148.39 -65.19
CA ALA A 357 -79.40 149.74 -65.40
C ALA A 357 -77.99 149.71 -66.01
N PHE A 358 -77.15 148.77 -65.57
CA PHE A 358 -75.81 148.57 -66.12
C PHE A 358 -75.81 148.23 -67.62
N ALA A 359 -76.80 147.46 -68.10
CA ALA A 359 -76.93 147.11 -69.51
C ALA A 359 -77.33 148.31 -70.40
N GLU A 360 -78.13 149.25 -69.90
CA GLU A 360 -78.47 150.49 -70.62
C GLU A 360 -77.30 151.50 -70.61
N GLN A 361 -76.46 151.50 -69.57
CA GLN A 361 -75.23 152.31 -69.54
C GLN A 361 -74.30 151.96 -70.71
N THR A 362 -74.09 150.66 -70.98
CA THR A 362 -73.24 150.19 -72.09
C THR A 362 -73.71 150.68 -73.48
N VAL A 363 -75.00 150.95 -73.66
CA VAL A 363 -75.57 151.48 -74.90
C VAL A 363 -75.28 152.97 -75.09
N ASN A 364 -75.01 153.70 -74.01
CA ASN A 364 -74.61 155.12 -74.07
C ASN A 364 -73.11 155.27 -74.39
N ASP A 365 -72.25 154.43 -73.81
CA ASP A 365 -70.80 154.48 -74.03
C ASP A 365 -70.45 154.31 -75.52
N ALA A 366 -71.10 153.36 -76.20
CA ALA A 366 -70.94 153.11 -77.65
C ALA A 366 -71.37 154.28 -78.56
N ARG A 367 -72.10 155.29 -78.03
CA ARG A 367 -72.41 156.54 -78.74
C ARG A 367 -71.35 157.61 -78.55
N ALA A 368 -70.69 157.66 -77.39
CA ALA A 368 -69.66 158.66 -77.09
C ALA A 368 -68.37 158.44 -77.91
N GLU A 369 -67.98 157.19 -78.18
CA GLU A 369 -66.80 156.88 -79.01
C GLU A 369 -66.89 157.45 -80.43
N ALA A 370 -68.10 157.58 -80.98
CA ALA A 370 -68.33 158.17 -82.30
C ALA A 370 -68.01 159.67 -82.36
N GLU A 371 -68.08 160.38 -81.22
CA GLU A 371 -67.70 161.81 -81.13
C GLU A 371 -66.18 161.97 -80.93
N ALA A 372 -65.56 161.07 -80.16
CA ALA A 372 -64.14 161.11 -79.83
C ALA A 372 -63.22 161.09 -81.08
N HIS A 373 -63.55 160.27 -82.08
CA HIS A 373 -62.76 160.17 -83.32
C HIS A 373 -62.66 161.47 -84.12
N ARG A 374 -63.58 162.43 -83.94
CA ARG A 374 -63.56 163.72 -84.66
C ARG A 374 -62.62 164.75 -84.02
N GLY A 375 -62.28 164.61 -82.73
CA GLY A 375 -61.40 165.55 -82.02
C GLY A 375 -59.90 165.31 -82.21
N ALA A 376 -59.50 164.06 -82.46
CA ALA A 376 -58.09 163.65 -82.46
C ALA A 376 -57.27 164.18 -83.65
N ALA A 377 -57.90 164.56 -84.76
CA ALA A 377 -57.21 164.89 -86.01
C ALA A 377 -56.41 166.22 -85.97
N GLN A 378 -56.91 167.25 -85.28
CA GLN A 378 -56.46 168.64 -85.54
C GLN A 378 -55.42 169.20 -84.55
N ARG A 379 -55.04 168.47 -83.49
CA ARG A 379 -53.99 168.92 -82.54
C ARG A 379 -52.55 168.57 -82.96
N GLN A 380 -52.35 167.95 -84.13
CA GLN A 380 -51.04 167.56 -84.66
C GLN A 380 -50.14 168.74 -85.11
N PHE A 381 -50.36 169.97 -84.64
CA PHE A 381 -49.74 171.19 -85.22
C PHE A 381 -48.95 172.08 -84.23
N GLU A 382 -48.93 171.80 -82.94
CA GLU A 382 -48.24 172.65 -81.94
C GLU A 382 -46.86 172.11 -81.50
N ASP A 383 -46.57 170.82 -81.70
CA ASP A 383 -45.53 170.08 -80.96
C ASP A 383 -44.13 170.06 -81.60
N LEU A 384 -43.64 171.21 -82.11
CA LEU A 384 -42.36 171.26 -82.85
C LEU A 384 -41.37 172.41 -82.54
N SER A 385 -41.61 173.28 -81.56
CA SER A 385 -40.62 174.35 -81.23
C SER A 385 -40.46 174.69 -79.74
N ARG A 386 -40.62 173.70 -78.87
CA ARG A 386 -39.72 173.58 -77.71
C ARG A 386 -38.48 172.80 -78.16
N LYS A 387 -37.27 173.35 -78.02
CA LYS A 387 -36.01 172.66 -77.66
C LYS A 387 -34.81 173.60 -77.76
N GLN A 388 -33.79 173.32 -76.92
CA GLN A 388 -32.47 173.96 -76.86
C GLN A 388 -32.50 175.45 -76.42
N GLU A 389 -31.54 176.00 -75.68
CA GLU A 389 -30.41 175.46 -74.89
C GLU A 389 -29.96 176.60 -73.92
N SER A 390 -29.81 176.47 -72.60
CA SER A 390 -30.09 175.35 -71.68
C SER A 390 -29.19 174.11 -71.80
N ILE A 391 -27.95 174.17 -71.27
CA ILE A 391 -27.58 173.66 -69.91
C ILE A 391 -26.08 173.32 -69.74
N ASN A 392 -25.36 172.93 -70.80
CA ASN A 392 -24.12 172.13 -70.69
C ASN A 392 -22.79 172.87 -70.38
N THR A 393 -22.78 173.84 -69.46
CA THR A 393 -21.54 174.45 -68.91
C THR A 393 -21.80 174.88 -67.46
N TYR A 394 -21.74 174.02 -66.43
CA TYR A 394 -20.69 173.06 -66.02
C TYR A 394 -19.43 173.78 -65.49
N LEU A 395 -19.39 174.13 -64.19
CA LEU A 395 -18.98 173.29 -63.05
C LEU A 395 -17.45 173.07 -62.86
N ASP A 396 -16.59 173.69 -63.69
CA ASP A 396 -15.12 173.66 -63.50
C ASP A 396 -14.51 174.95 -62.91
N GLU A 397 -15.29 176.01 -62.68
CA GLU A 397 -14.92 177.13 -61.79
C GLU A 397 -15.43 176.79 -60.37
N LEU A 398 -14.63 176.51 -59.33
CA LEU A 398 -13.29 176.99 -58.93
C LEU A 398 -13.17 178.51 -58.87
N ARG A 399 -12.88 179.03 -57.66
CA ARG A 399 -12.40 180.41 -57.39
C ARG A 399 -13.34 181.51 -57.95
N GLY A 400 -14.23 182.09 -57.16
CA GLY A 400 -14.39 182.10 -55.70
C GLY A 400 -15.24 183.32 -55.31
N LEU A 401 -15.19 183.76 -54.03
CA LEU A 401 -16.19 184.65 -53.40
C LEU A 401 -17.60 184.01 -53.32
N LEU A 402 -18.48 184.40 -52.40
CA LEU A 402 -18.28 184.85 -51.02
C LEU A 402 -19.46 184.27 -50.21
N GLY A 403 -19.61 184.65 -48.93
CA GLY A 403 -20.73 184.19 -48.12
C GLY A 403 -22.07 184.87 -48.43
N THR A 404 -23.09 184.30 -47.77
CA THR A 404 -24.22 184.98 -47.12
C THR A 404 -25.30 185.67 -47.95
N GLU A 405 -26.56 185.31 -47.62
CA GLU A 405 -27.82 186.01 -47.94
C GLU A 405 -28.29 185.92 -49.41
N LYS A 406 -29.60 186.00 -49.75
CA LYS A 406 -30.81 186.35 -48.95
C LYS A 406 -32.09 185.63 -49.47
N ASP A 407 -33.23 185.86 -48.81
CA ASP A 407 -34.57 185.32 -49.11
C ASP A 407 -35.22 185.77 -50.44
N GLU A 408 -36.24 185.04 -50.93
CA GLU A 408 -37.69 185.40 -50.83
C GLU A 408 -38.62 184.88 -51.97
N SER A 409 -39.87 184.51 -51.62
CA SER A 409 -41.11 184.43 -52.46
C SER A 409 -41.44 183.19 -53.34
N ALA A 410 -42.69 183.14 -53.85
CA ALA A 410 -43.48 181.93 -54.27
C ALA A 410 -44.31 182.23 -55.58
N PRO A 411 -45.40 181.53 -56.03
CA PRO A 411 -46.20 180.35 -55.54
C PRO A 411 -46.33 179.23 -56.64
N SER A 412 -47.37 178.38 -56.88
CA SER A 412 -48.77 178.17 -56.41
C SER A 412 -49.38 176.77 -56.74
N VAL A 413 -50.31 176.30 -55.88
CA VAL A 413 -51.47 175.35 -55.94
C VAL A 413 -51.97 174.70 -57.26
N PRO A 414 -52.68 173.51 -57.23
CA PRO A 414 -53.65 172.99 -56.21
C PRO A 414 -53.48 171.49 -55.77
N VAL A 415 -54.44 170.75 -55.17
CA VAL A 415 -55.17 170.84 -53.85
C VAL A 415 -56.31 169.79 -53.76
N ALA A 416 -56.41 168.97 -52.68
CA ALA A 416 -57.65 168.30 -52.16
C ALA A 416 -57.41 167.55 -50.80
N THR A 417 -58.48 167.17 -50.07
CA THR A 417 -58.48 166.69 -48.65
C THR A 417 -59.81 165.97 -48.23
N VAL A 418 -60.05 165.17 -47.15
CA VAL A 418 -59.34 164.39 -46.08
C VAL A 418 -60.42 163.61 -45.22
N ALA A 419 -60.04 162.76 -44.23
CA ALA A 419 -60.80 162.37 -42.98
C ALA A 419 -61.61 161.02 -42.93
N ALA A 420 -61.89 160.33 -41.79
CA ALA A 420 -61.49 160.39 -40.35
C ALA A 420 -61.99 159.15 -39.47
N PRO A 421 -61.74 159.02 -38.12
CA PRO A 421 -61.62 157.70 -37.41
C PRO A 421 -62.26 157.49 -35.96
N SER A 422 -61.96 156.32 -35.30
CA SER A 422 -61.85 156.01 -33.80
C SER A 422 -63.10 155.73 -32.88
N SER A 423 -63.06 155.09 -31.67
CA SER A 423 -62.24 153.98 -31.03
C SER A 423 -62.69 153.55 -29.56
N ARG A 424 -62.34 152.33 -29.07
CA ARG A 424 -62.37 151.77 -27.64
C ARG A 424 -63.78 151.46 -27.00
N ARG A 425 -64.02 150.71 -25.87
CA ARG A 425 -63.36 150.59 -24.52
C ARG A 425 -63.99 149.50 -23.54
N SER A 426 -63.21 148.91 -22.58
CA SER A 426 -63.55 148.34 -21.20
C SER A 426 -64.51 147.13 -20.92
N ALA A 427 -64.50 146.34 -19.79
CA ALA A 427 -63.48 145.90 -18.77
C ALA A 427 -64.00 144.95 -17.59
N GLY A 428 -63.18 143.97 -17.10
CA GLY A 428 -63.09 143.44 -15.67
C GLY A 428 -63.87 142.16 -15.19
N ARG A 429 -63.64 141.49 -14.01
CA ARG A 429 -62.41 141.22 -13.15
C ARG A 429 -62.59 140.24 -11.89
N THR A 430 -62.09 138.97 -11.92
CA THR A 430 -61.46 138.14 -10.78
C THR A 430 -62.30 137.64 -9.52
N PRO A 431 -61.75 136.97 -8.44
CA PRO A 431 -61.33 135.52 -8.30
C PRO A 431 -61.60 134.78 -6.91
N ALA A 432 -61.12 133.52 -6.70
CA ALA A 432 -60.39 132.95 -5.49
C ALA A 432 -60.75 131.53 -4.86
N GLU A 433 -59.70 130.93 -4.24
CA GLU A 433 -59.33 129.61 -3.61
C GLU A 433 -59.87 129.22 -2.16
N PRO A 434 -59.33 128.24 -1.33
CA PRO A 434 -58.84 126.81 -1.45
C PRO A 434 -59.07 125.82 -0.22
N SER A 435 -58.56 124.54 -0.28
CA SER A 435 -57.65 123.85 0.74
C SER A 435 -58.00 122.50 1.48
N ARG A 436 -57.11 121.46 1.35
CA ARG A 436 -56.57 120.39 2.31
C ARG A 436 -57.49 119.45 3.16
N ALA A 437 -57.16 118.20 3.62
CA ALA A 437 -56.07 117.16 3.53
C ALA A 437 -56.65 115.74 3.94
N THR A 438 -56.06 114.60 4.43
CA THR A 438 -54.74 114.17 5.06
C THR A 438 -54.41 112.61 4.91
N THR A 439 -54.07 111.81 5.96
CA THR A 439 -53.40 110.45 5.96
C THR A 439 -53.49 109.71 7.35
N PRO A 440 -52.87 108.53 7.73
CA PRO A 440 -52.36 107.26 7.07
C PRO A 440 -52.47 105.87 7.87
N ALA A 441 -51.87 104.76 7.34
CA ALA A 441 -51.09 103.65 8.02
C ALA A 441 -51.74 102.48 8.87
N GLU A 442 -51.16 101.27 9.11
CA GLU A 442 -50.17 100.34 8.45
C GLU A 442 -49.90 98.97 9.22
N SER A 443 -49.31 97.93 8.57
CA SER A 443 -48.29 96.94 9.09
C SER A 443 -48.60 95.45 9.50
N THR A 444 -47.54 94.60 9.62
CA THR A 444 -47.45 93.08 9.62
C THR A 444 -45.98 92.61 9.99
N PRO A 445 -45.39 91.37 9.85
CA PRO A 445 -45.79 89.93 9.60
C PRO A 445 -44.98 88.80 10.40
N THR A 446 -44.98 87.52 9.92
CA THR A 446 -43.97 86.38 10.07
C THR A 446 -43.77 85.60 11.41
N GLY A 447 -43.14 84.39 11.50
CA GLY A 447 -42.61 83.38 10.51
C GLY A 447 -41.52 82.39 11.05
N GLN A 448 -41.13 81.33 10.27
CA GLN A 448 -39.80 80.58 10.24
C GLN A 448 -39.30 79.71 11.45
N ASP A 449 -38.39 78.68 11.39
CA ASP A 449 -37.83 77.74 10.33
C ASP A 449 -36.99 76.53 10.92
N ALA A 450 -36.50 75.58 10.07
CA ALA A 450 -35.32 74.63 10.21
C ALA A 450 -35.31 73.48 11.29
N THR A 451 -34.29 72.60 11.52
CA THR A 451 -33.49 71.53 10.77
C THR A 451 -33.02 70.43 11.81
N THR A 452 -32.15 69.39 11.70
CA THR A 452 -31.08 68.85 10.78
C THR A 452 -30.88 67.29 10.93
N VAL A 453 -29.73 66.64 10.55
CA VAL A 453 -29.61 65.19 10.16
C VAL A 453 -28.22 64.46 10.39
N ALA A 454 -28.20 63.09 10.56
CA ALA A 454 -27.12 62.06 10.34
C ALA A 454 -26.20 61.51 11.52
N PRO A 455 -25.10 60.69 11.33
CA PRO A 455 -25.06 59.21 11.53
C PRO A 455 -23.80 58.60 12.26
N ASP A 456 -23.65 57.24 12.39
CA ASP A 456 -22.42 56.41 12.09
C ASP A 456 -22.62 54.85 12.27
N ALA A 457 -21.58 54.00 12.05
CA ALA A 457 -21.66 52.51 11.93
C ALA A 457 -20.55 51.64 12.69
N PRO A 458 -19.94 50.50 12.20
CA PRO A 458 -19.98 49.21 12.95
C PRO A 458 -18.67 48.35 13.10
N GLY A 459 -18.76 47.15 13.74
CA GLY A 459 -17.75 46.05 13.78
C GLY A 459 -18.09 44.94 14.82
N SER A 460 -17.53 43.71 14.86
CA SER A 460 -16.61 42.97 13.95
C SER A 460 -16.42 41.46 14.30
N GLU A 461 -16.59 40.56 13.31
CA GLU A 461 -15.91 39.25 13.00
C GLU A 461 -15.81 38.00 13.96
N PRO A 462 -15.50 36.76 13.45
CA PRO A 462 -15.82 35.45 14.10
C PRO A 462 -14.70 34.33 14.07
N THR A 463 -15.09 33.03 14.19
CA THR A 463 -14.35 31.74 13.88
C THR A 463 -13.25 31.25 14.86
N ALA A 464 -12.81 29.96 14.96
CA ALA A 464 -13.13 28.62 14.36
C ALA A 464 -12.57 27.42 15.23
N GLN A 465 -12.69 26.17 14.72
CA GLN A 465 -12.02 24.88 15.12
C GLN A 465 -12.52 24.19 16.41
N ASP A 466 -12.77 22.87 16.53
CA ASP A 466 -12.57 21.61 15.75
C ASP A 466 -11.21 20.88 15.84
N ALA A 467 -11.22 19.65 16.38
CA ALA A 467 -10.14 18.65 16.38
C ALA A 467 -10.59 17.25 16.89
N ALA A 468 -10.18 16.18 16.18
CA ALA A 468 -10.23 14.77 16.62
C ALA A 468 -8.87 14.35 17.27
N GLU A 469 -8.52 13.11 17.65
CA GLU A 469 -9.12 11.76 17.53
C GLU A 469 -8.55 10.84 18.66
N GLU A 470 -8.78 9.53 18.60
CA GLU A 470 -8.31 8.51 19.56
C GLU A 470 -6.80 8.14 19.41
N ALA A 471 -6.28 7.40 20.40
CA ALA A 471 -5.53 6.13 20.25
C ALA A 471 -4.31 5.97 21.18
N SER A 472 -4.35 4.90 21.99
CA SER A 472 -3.16 4.22 22.56
C SER A 472 -2.73 3.11 21.57
N PRO A 473 -1.50 2.55 21.61
CA PRO A 473 -1.30 1.36 22.47
C PRO A 473 0.16 1.10 22.94
N ALA A 474 0.31 -0.05 23.62
CA ALA A 474 1.53 -0.85 23.89
C ALA A 474 2.44 -0.40 25.04
#